data_AF-A0A7C6BVZ8-F1
#
_entry.id   AF-A0A7C6BVZ8-F1
#
_cell.length_a   1.000
_cell.length_b   1.000
_cell.length_c   1.000
_cell.angle_alpha   90.00
_cell.angle_beta   90.00
_cell.angle_gamma   90.00
#
_symmetry.space_group_name_H-M   'P 1'
#
loop_
_entity.id
_entity.type
_entity.pdbx_description
1 polymer ?
#
loop_
_entity_poly.entity_id
_entity_poly.type
_entity_poly.pdbx_seq_one_letter_code
_entity_poly.pdbx_strand_id
1 'polypeptide(L)'
;METPEAFQGGMSIEEIAKARNLAVSTISGHLAELVMKGGLDVEKVVDKQTLLKAKQLVEENAEYDSLLYSLLKEHFDASELTIILAWLRREN
;
A
#
# COMPACT_ATOMS: atom_id res chain seq x y z
N MET A 1 -1.52 -21.12 -4.01
CA MET A 1 -0.88 -19.85 -4.41
C MET A 1 -1.46 -18.74 -3.55
N GLU A 2 -0.64 -18.27 -2.65
CA GLU A 2 -0.88 -17.15 -1.76
C GLU A 2 -0.45 -15.84 -2.44
N THR A 3 -0.98 -14.70 -1.99
CA THR A 3 -0.63 -13.37 -2.52
C THR A 3 0.88 -13.10 -2.57
N PRO A 4 1.66 -13.38 -1.50
CA PRO A 4 3.09 -13.05 -1.48
C PRO A 4 3.87 -13.80 -2.56
N GLU A 5 3.55 -15.08 -2.77
CA GLU A 5 4.24 -15.97 -3.71
C GLU A 5 4.00 -15.52 -5.16
N ALA A 6 2.74 -15.18 -5.49
CA ALA A 6 2.38 -14.71 -6.81
C ALA A 6 3.00 -13.34 -7.13
N PHE A 7 3.03 -12.45 -6.15
CA PHE A 7 3.64 -11.12 -6.28
C PHE A 7 5.17 -11.19 -6.42
N GLN A 8 5.83 -12.06 -5.64
CA GLN A 8 7.26 -12.34 -5.81
C GLN A 8 7.59 -12.99 -7.15
N GLY A 9 6.63 -13.74 -7.72
CA GLY A 9 6.69 -14.26 -9.09
C GLY A 9 6.52 -13.21 -10.19
N GLY A 10 6.31 -11.94 -9.84
CA GLY A 10 6.20 -10.82 -10.79
C GLY A 10 4.79 -10.52 -11.29
N MET A 11 3.75 -11.15 -10.73
CA MET A 11 2.37 -10.85 -11.08
C MET A 11 1.92 -9.52 -10.45
N SER A 12 1.11 -8.74 -11.19
CA SER A 12 0.49 -7.52 -10.68
C SER A 12 -0.63 -7.82 -9.67
N ILE A 13 -1.02 -6.83 -8.87
CA ILE A 13 -2.12 -6.95 -7.89
C ILE A 13 -3.42 -7.39 -8.59
N GLU A 14 -3.70 -6.83 -9.77
CA GLU A 14 -4.87 -7.12 -10.59
C GLU A 14 -4.81 -8.54 -11.16
N GLU A 15 -3.64 -8.99 -11.62
CA GLU A 15 -3.43 -10.34 -12.11
C GLU A 15 -3.64 -11.37 -11.00
N ILE A 16 -3.12 -11.10 -9.80
CA ILE A 16 -3.30 -11.95 -8.63
C ILE A 16 -4.77 -11.97 -8.20
N ALA A 17 -5.43 -10.81 -8.18
CA ALA A 17 -6.85 -10.69 -7.85
C ALA A 17 -7.71 -11.54 -8.82
N LYS A 18 -7.45 -11.42 -10.12
CA LYS A 18 -8.13 -12.20 -11.16
C LYS A 18 -7.83 -13.69 -11.05
N ALA A 19 -6.57 -14.07 -10.90
CA ALA A 19 -6.15 -15.48 -10.81
C ALA A 19 -6.74 -16.18 -9.57
N ARG A 20 -6.93 -15.44 -8.48
CA ARG A 20 -7.49 -15.95 -7.22
C ARG A 20 -8.98 -15.72 -7.07
N ASN A 21 -9.63 -15.07 -8.03
CA ASN A 21 -11.02 -14.64 -7.95
C ASN A 21 -11.33 -13.86 -6.64
N LEU A 22 -10.44 -12.93 -6.30
CA LEU A 22 -10.54 -12.05 -5.13
C LEU A 22 -10.65 -10.59 -5.58
N ALA A 23 -11.13 -9.72 -4.68
CA ALA A 23 -11.09 -8.29 -4.91
C ALA A 23 -9.65 -7.76 -4.83
N VAL A 24 -9.34 -6.74 -5.64
CA VAL A 24 -8.04 -6.02 -5.60
C VAL A 24 -7.76 -5.53 -4.18
N SER A 25 -8.77 -4.99 -3.48
CA SER A 25 -8.66 -4.54 -2.09
C SER A 25 -8.22 -5.63 -1.12
N THR A 26 -8.64 -6.89 -1.33
CA THR A 26 -8.20 -8.04 -0.53
C THR A 26 -6.73 -8.35 -0.78
N ILE A 27 -6.27 -8.26 -2.03
CA ILE A 27 -4.86 -8.45 -2.37
C ILE A 27 -4.01 -7.31 -1.79
N SER A 28 -4.44 -6.06 -1.95
CA SER A 28 -3.80 -4.89 -1.36
C SER A 28 -3.70 -4.99 0.16
N GLY A 29 -4.74 -5.47 0.85
CA GLY A 29 -4.72 -5.70 2.29
C GLY A 29 -3.64 -6.72 2.71
N HIS A 30 -3.51 -7.83 1.98
CA HIS A 30 -2.45 -8.81 2.24
C HIS A 30 -1.05 -8.21 2.02
N LEU A 31 -0.85 -7.43 0.95
CA LEU A 31 0.43 -6.78 0.67
C LEU A 31 0.77 -5.70 1.71
N ALA A 32 -0.23 -4.93 2.14
CA ALA A 32 -0.08 -3.93 3.19
C ALA A 32 0.40 -4.57 4.52
N GLU A 33 -0.17 -5.71 4.89
CA GLU A 33 0.27 -6.45 6.08
C GLU A 33 1.74 -6.91 5.97
N LEU A 34 2.17 -7.38 4.80
CA LEU A 34 3.57 -7.75 4.56
C LEU A 34 4.52 -6.56 4.65
N VAL A 35 4.12 -5.41 4.08
CA VAL A 35 4.90 -4.16 4.13
C VAL A 35 5.06 -3.68 5.57
N MET A 36 3.98 -3.69 6.35
CA MET A 36 3.97 -3.35 7.78
C MET A 36 4.88 -4.29 8.59
N LYS A 37 4.87 -5.59 8.30
CA LYS A 37 5.75 -6.58 8.94
C LYS A 37 7.20 -6.55 8.44
N GLY A 38 7.48 -5.80 7.39
CA GLY A 38 8.79 -5.77 6.72
C GLY A 38 9.16 -6.99 5.90
N GLY A 39 8.18 -7.84 5.57
CA GLY A 39 8.35 -8.95 4.63
C GLY A 39 8.29 -8.54 3.16
N LEU A 40 7.86 -7.31 2.86
CA LEU A 40 7.81 -6.75 1.52
C LEU A 40 8.30 -5.31 1.52
N ASP A 41 9.13 -4.98 0.53
CA ASP A 41 9.53 -3.61 0.25
C ASP A 41 8.40 -2.89 -0.48
N VAL A 42 7.96 -1.77 0.08
CA VAL A 42 6.85 -0.98 -0.48
C VAL A 42 7.18 -0.44 -1.88
N GLU A 43 8.47 -0.17 -2.17
CA GLU A 43 8.92 0.34 -3.48
C GLU A 43 8.73 -0.70 -4.59
N LYS A 44 8.47 -1.97 -4.24
CA LYS A 44 8.10 -3.02 -5.21
C LYS A 44 6.63 -2.97 -5.61
N VAL A 45 5.80 -2.29 -4.84
CA VAL A 45 4.34 -2.28 -4.99
C VAL A 45 3.86 -0.91 -5.47
N VAL A 46 4.40 0.14 -4.86
CA VAL A 46 4.07 1.54 -5.13
C VAL A 46 5.34 2.22 -5.58
N ASP A 47 5.25 3.02 -6.64
CA ASP A 47 6.43 3.72 -7.14
C ASP A 47 6.94 4.76 -6.13
N LYS A 48 8.24 5.06 -6.23
CA LYS A 48 8.91 5.98 -5.31
C LYS A 48 8.33 7.39 -5.32
N GLN A 49 7.83 7.89 -6.45
CA GLN A 49 7.27 9.25 -6.52
C GLN A 49 5.97 9.32 -5.72
N THR A 50 5.13 8.30 -5.81
CA THR A 50 3.90 8.17 -5.03
C THR A 50 4.20 8.10 -3.53
N LEU A 51 5.23 7.35 -3.12
CA LEU A 51 5.67 7.29 -1.71
C LEU A 51 6.20 8.63 -1.21
N LEU A 52 7.03 9.31 -2.00
CA LEU A 52 7.54 10.65 -1.67
C LEU A 52 6.40 11.66 -1.51
N LYS A 53 5.41 11.63 -2.42
CA LYS A 53 4.22 12.48 -2.34
C LYS A 53 3.41 12.19 -1.09
N ALA A 54 3.20 10.91 -0.75
CA ALA A 54 2.49 10.54 0.46
C ALA A 54 3.23 11.03 1.72
N LYS A 55 4.56 10.87 1.77
CA LYS A 55 5.40 11.34 2.87
C LYS A 55 5.34 12.86 3.01
N GLN A 56 5.47 13.59 1.91
CA GLN A 56 5.36 15.05 1.90
C GLN A 56 3.99 15.51 2.42
N LEU A 57 2.89 14.88 1.98
CA LEU A 57 1.55 15.18 2.47
C LEU A 57 1.43 14.95 3.98
N VAL A 58 2.04 13.89 4.50
CA VAL A 58 2.07 13.61 5.95
C VAL A 58 2.88 14.68 6.68
N GLU A 59 4.09 15.00 6.22
CA GLU A 59 4.98 15.98 6.85
C GLU A 59 4.38 17.39 6.87
N GLU A 60 3.71 17.80 5.78
CA GLU A 60 3.03 19.08 5.67
C GLU A 60 1.76 19.17 6.56
N ASN A 61 1.17 18.02 6.92
CA ASN A 61 -0.08 17.93 7.69
C ASN A 61 0.09 17.14 9.00
N ALA A 62 1.33 17.05 9.51
CA ALA A 62 1.78 16.12 10.55
C ALA A 62 1.07 16.28 11.91
N GLU A 63 0.31 17.37 12.09
CA GLU A 63 -0.46 17.62 13.31
C GLU A 63 -1.76 16.78 13.41
N TYR A 64 -2.16 16.07 12.34
CA TYR A 64 -3.45 15.37 12.31
C TYR A 64 -3.37 13.88 11.91
N ASP A 65 -2.87 13.06 12.83
CA ASP A 65 -2.81 11.60 12.69
C ASP A 65 -4.21 10.98 12.42
N SER A 66 -5.27 11.59 12.95
CA SER A 66 -6.67 11.18 12.73
C SER A 66 -7.24 11.59 11.36
N LEU A 67 -6.64 12.57 10.68
CA LEU A 67 -7.06 13.02 9.34
C LEU A 67 -6.21 12.43 8.22
N LEU A 68 -5.10 11.75 8.54
CA LEU A 68 -4.18 11.20 7.55
C LEU A 68 -4.87 10.32 6.50
N TYR A 69 -5.78 9.44 6.92
CA TYR A 69 -6.59 8.63 6.00
C TYR A 69 -7.43 9.50 5.07
N SER A 70 -8.06 10.56 5.59
CA SER A 70 -8.92 11.45 4.82
C SER A 70 -8.17 12.36 3.87
N LEU A 71 -6.93 12.73 4.20
CA LEU A 71 -6.06 13.49 3.31
C LEU A 71 -5.58 12.61 2.15
N LEU A 72 -5.03 11.44 2.48
CA LEU A 72 -4.43 10.56 1.47
C LEU A 72 -5.49 9.95 0.53
N LYS A 73 -6.72 9.67 0.99
CA LYS A 73 -7.79 9.15 0.11
C LYS A 73 -8.19 10.11 -1.01
N GLU A 74 -7.92 11.41 -0.89
CA GLU A 74 -8.19 12.40 -1.94
C GLU A 74 -7.12 12.39 -3.04
N HIS A 75 -5.97 11.75 -2.77
CA HIS A 75 -4.81 11.75 -3.65
C HIS A 75 -4.43 10.38 -4.21
N PHE A 76 -4.89 9.29 -3.59
CA PHE A 76 -4.51 7.91 -3.92
C PHE A 76 -5.73 6.99 -3.99
N ASP A 77 -5.64 5.97 -4.84
CA ASP A 77 -6.67 4.95 -4.94
C ASP A 77 -6.73 4.07 -3.68
N ALA A 78 -7.90 3.48 -3.39
CA ALA A 78 -8.12 2.71 -2.16
C ALA A 78 -7.14 1.52 -1.99
N SER A 79 -6.74 0.91 -3.09
CA SER A 79 -5.76 -0.19 -3.13
C SER A 79 -4.37 0.28 -2.69
N GLU A 80 -3.89 1.38 -3.26
CA GLU A 80 -2.58 1.96 -2.95
C GLU A 80 -2.56 2.59 -1.56
N LEU A 81 -3.62 3.32 -1.21
CA LEU A 81 -3.81 3.97 0.08
C LEU A 81 -3.59 3.00 1.24
N THR A 82 -4.16 1.79 1.14
CA THR A 82 -4.04 0.75 2.18
C THR A 82 -2.57 0.35 2.40
N ILE A 83 -1.80 0.22 1.31
CA ILE A 83 -0.38 -0.16 1.34
C ILE A 83 0.49 1.01 1.85
N ILE A 84 0.23 2.22 1.35
CA ILE A 84 0.94 3.45 1.75
C ILE A 84 0.76 3.72 3.24
N LEU A 85 -0.46 3.59 3.77
CA LEU A 85 -0.74 3.76 5.20
C LEU A 85 0.00 2.73 6.06
N ALA A 86 0.08 1.48 5.60
CA ALA A 86 0.81 0.43 6.29
C ALA A 86 2.32 0.69 6.32
N TRP A 87 2.87 1.25 5.23
CA TRP A 87 4.26 1.70 5.17
C TRP A 87 4.52 2.88 6.11
N LEU A 88 3.69 3.94 6.06
CA LEU A 88 3.84 5.13 6.92
C LEU A 88 3.79 4.78 8.41
N ARG A 89 2.87 3.89 8.81
CA ARG A 89 2.77 3.40 10.21
C ARG A 89 3.98 2.61 10.70
N ARG A 90 4.81 2.12 9.78
CA ARG A 90 6.05 1.40 10.10
C ARG A 90 7.25 2.36 10.18
N GLU A 91 7.24 3.43 9.40
CA GLU A 91 8.29 4.47 9.45
C GLU A 91 8.18 5.39 10.68
N ASN A 92 6.98 5.52 11.27
CA ASN A 92 6.72 6.19 12.55
C ASN A 92 6.91 5.27 13.76
#